data_AF-A0A0S9F926-F1
#
_entry.id   AF-A0A0S9F926-F1
#
_cell.length_a   1.000
_cell.length_b   1.000
_cell.length_c   1.000
_cell.angle_alpha   90.00
_cell.angle_beta   90.00
_cell.angle_gamma   90.00
#
_symmetry.space_group_name_H-M   'P 1'
#
loop_
_entity.id
_entity.type
_entity.pdbx_description
1 polymer ?
#
loop_
_entity_poly.entity_id
_entity_poly.type
_entity_poly.pdbx_seq_one_letter_code
_entity_poly.pdbx_strand_id
1 'polypeptide(L)'
;MALVLAGLVAGAIAQAPYSLKTVEARPIPRDDILQLWREVALQQCADARKRFNLSNEECLREIARRADACTVSQAPSTPALVASTAVSKDIGRKYLQCAVPYYFCRGVEVKTEKEALAQCR
;
A
#
# COMPACT_ATOMS: atom_id res chain seq x y z
N MET A 1 -4.87 -55.03 7.42
CA MET A 1 -4.93 -53.73 8.14
C MET A 1 -3.71 -52.93 7.74
N ALA A 2 -3.86 -51.91 6.90
CA ALA A 2 -2.77 -51.01 6.51
C ALA A 2 -3.18 -49.59 6.91
N LEU A 3 -2.43 -49.01 7.85
CA LEU A 3 -2.66 -47.66 8.37
C LEU A 3 -2.33 -46.63 7.30
N VAL A 4 -3.32 -45.83 6.93
CA VAL A 4 -3.15 -44.60 6.16
C VAL A 4 -2.70 -43.50 7.12
N LEU A 5 -1.43 -43.14 7.10
CA LEU A 5 -0.90 -41.94 7.76
C LEU A 5 -1.13 -40.74 6.83
N ALA A 6 -2.33 -40.16 6.91
CA ALA A 6 -2.60 -38.85 6.32
C ALA A 6 -2.07 -37.75 7.26
N GLY A 7 -0.82 -37.34 7.05
CA GLY A 7 -0.23 -36.18 7.69
C GLY A 7 -0.87 -34.89 7.16
N LEU A 8 -1.81 -34.34 7.91
CA LEU A 8 -2.35 -33.00 7.71
C LEU A 8 -1.28 -31.96 8.07
N VAL A 9 -0.60 -31.43 7.05
CA VAL A 9 0.19 -30.21 7.19
C VAL A 9 -0.80 -29.06 7.27
N ALA A 10 -1.27 -28.75 8.48
CA ALA A 10 -2.04 -27.55 8.75
C ALA A 10 -1.11 -26.34 8.57
N GLY A 11 -1.07 -25.77 7.37
CA GLY A 11 -0.46 -24.47 7.13
C GLY A 11 -1.18 -23.43 7.99
N ALA A 12 -0.54 -23.00 9.07
CA ALA A 12 -0.99 -21.87 9.85
C ALA A 12 -0.92 -20.62 8.96
N ILE A 13 -2.07 -20.21 8.42
CA ILE A 13 -2.21 -18.94 7.73
C ILE A 13 -2.08 -17.87 8.82
N ALA A 14 -0.88 -17.32 8.98
CA ALA A 14 -0.61 -16.24 9.92
C ALA A 14 -1.51 -15.05 9.54
N GLN A 15 -2.58 -14.86 10.29
CA GLN A 15 -3.44 -13.69 10.11
C GLN A 15 -2.63 -12.45 10.48
N ALA A 16 -2.64 -11.44 9.62
CA ALA A 16 -2.03 -10.16 9.94
C ALA A 16 -2.63 -9.66 11.28
N PRO A 17 -1.81 -9.36 12.29
CA PRO A 17 -2.29 -9.11 13.65
C PRO A 17 -3.12 -7.82 13.77
N TYR A 18 -3.11 -6.95 12.76
CA TYR A 18 -3.76 -5.65 12.76
C TYR A 18 -4.58 -5.39 11.49
N SER A 19 -5.56 -4.49 11.60
CA SER A 19 -6.42 -4.08 10.49
C SER A 19 -6.78 -2.61 10.62
N LEU A 20 -6.78 -1.89 9.49
CA LEU A 20 -7.22 -0.49 9.42
C LEU A 20 -8.69 -0.30 9.86
N LYS A 21 -9.49 -1.36 9.90
CA LYS A 21 -10.90 -1.33 10.33
C LYS A 21 -11.07 -1.37 11.85
N THR A 22 -10.05 -1.81 12.59
CA THR A 22 -10.15 -2.06 14.04
C THR A 22 -9.23 -1.18 14.87
N VAL A 23 -8.74 -0.07 14.30
CA VAL A 23 -7.76 0.85 14.93
C VAL A 23 -8.20 1.32 16.32
N GLU A 24 -9.49 1.64 16.49
CA GLU A 24 -10.03 2.15 17.76
C GLU A 24 -10.16 1.05 18.83
N ALA A 25 -10.49 -0.17 18.42
CA ALA A 25 -10.58 -1.32 19.33
C ALA A 25 -9.20 -1.91 19.65
N ARG A 26 -8.25 -1.77 18.72
CA ARG A 26 -6.89 -2.30 18.82
C ARG A 26 -5.93 -1.30 18.20
N PRO A 27 -5.36 -0.39 19.01
CA PRO A 27 -4.36 0.55 18.56
C PRO A 27 -3.19 -0.16 17.85
N ILE A 28 -2.74 0.43 16.75
CA ILE A 28 -1.79 -0.20 15.82
C ILE A 28 -0.41 0.43 16.01
N PRO A 29 0.66 -0.36 16.21
CA PRO A 29 2.02 0.17 16.25
C PRO A 29 2.41 0.87 14.95
N ARG A 30 3.38 1.79 15.02
CA ARG A 30 3.87 2.56 13.87
C ARG A 30 4.22 1.70 12.66
N ASP A 31 4.98 0.64 12.88
CA ASP A 31 5.52 -0.17 11.78
C ASP A 31 4.38 -0.95 11.10
N ASP A 32 3.45 -1.48 11.89
CA ASP A 32 2.25 -2.17 11.40
C ASP A 32 1.32 -1.22 10.63
N ILE A 33 1.09 0.02 11.11
CA ILE A 33 0.19 0.94 10.40
C ILE A 33 0.77 1.36 9.04
N LEU A 34 2.09 1.58 8.96
CA LEU A 34 2.76 1.91 7.71
C LEU A 34 2.78 0.73 6.74
N GLN A 35 2.97 -0.49 7.26
CA GLN A 35 2.87 -1.72 6.47
C GLN A 35 1.45 -1.93 5.91
N LEU A 36 0.40 -1.69 6.70
CA LEU A 36 -0.97 -1.76 6.22
C LEU A 36 -1.24 -0.74 5.10
N TRP A 37 -0.73 0.48 5.22
CA TRP A 37 -0.86 1.48 4.15
C TRP A 37 -0.03 1.15 2.90
N ARG A 38 1.11 0.46 3.04
CA ARG A 38 1.84 -0.13 1.91
C ARG A 38 0.98 -1.14 1.15
N GLU A 39 0.28 -2.01 1.85
CA GLU A 39 -0.62 -2.99 1.23
C GLU A 39 -1.79 -2.31 0.50
N VAL A 40 -2.38 -1.27 1.11
CA VAL A 40 -3.42 -0.46 0.45
C VAL A 40 -2.89 0.25 -0.80
N ALA A 41 -1.63 0.72 -0.78
CA ALA A 41 -1.00 1.30 -1.96
C ALA A 41 -0.92 0.26 -3.09
N LEU A 42 -0.45 -0.95 -2.81
CA LEU A 42 -0.39 -2.04 -3.81
C LEU A 42 -1.76 -2.40 -4.37
N GLN A 43 -2.81 -2.38 -3.53
CA GLN A 43 -4.19 -2.61 -3.97
C GLN A 43 -4.69 -1.55 -4.97
N GLN A 44 -4.08 -0.36 -5.03
CA GLN A 44 -4.46 0.65 -6.04
C GLN A 44 -4.16 0.18 -7.47
N CYS A 45 -3.32 -0.84 -7.66
CA CYS A 45 -2.94 -1.35 -8.97
C CYS A 45 -4.01 -2.24 -9.64
N ALA A 46 -5.05 -2.67 -8.91
CA ALA A 46 -6.14 -3.46 -9.48
C ALA A 46 -6.80 -2.76 -10.70
N ASP A 47 -6.92 -1.43 -10.65
CA ASP A 47 -7.42 -0.59 -11.74
C ASP A 47 -6.32 0.30 -12.36
N ALA A 48 -5.05 -0.15 -12.33
CA ALA A 48 -3.89 0.64 -12.74
C ALA A 48 -4.04 1.26 -14.12
N ARG A 49 -4.64 0.52 -15.07
CA ARG A 49 -4.81 1.00 -16.45
C ARG A 49 -5.69 2.24 -16.51
N LYS A 50 -6.79 2.25 -15.76
CA LYS A 50 -7.74 3.37 -15.73
C LYS A 50 -7.18 4.55 -14.94
N ARG A 51 -6.45 4.28 -13.85
CA ARG A 51 -6.02 5.30 -12.88
C ARG A 51 -4.70 5.96 -13.24
N PHE A 52 -3.76 5.17 -13.74
CA PHE A 52 -2.37 5.59 -13.94
C PHE A 52 -1.90 5.38 -15.37
N ASN A 53 -2.71 4.76 -16.24
CA ASN A 53 -2.31 4.34 -17.59
C ASN A 53 -1.08 3.42 -17.61
N LEU A 54 -0.91 2.64 -16.54
CA LEU A 54 0.08 1.59 -16.40
C LEU A 54 -0.59 0.22 -16.49
N SER A 55 0.15 -0.81 -16.90
CA SER A 55 -0.22 -2.19 -16.59
C SER A 55 -0.20 -2.43 -15.08
N ASN A 56 -0.86 -3.50 -14.63
CA ASN A 56 -0.84 -3.89 -13.21
C ASN A 56 0.60 -4.10 -12.71
N GLU A 57 1.44 -4.78 -13.48
CA GLU A 57 2.83 -5.05 -13.11
C GLU A 57 3.69 -3.79 -13.02
N GLU A 58 3.53 -2.86 -13.97
CA GLU A 58 4.25 -1.58 -13.94
C GLU A 58 3.84 -0.76 -12.71
N CYS A 59 2.55 -0.73 -12.39
CA CYS A 59 2.06 -0.08 -11.19
C CYS A 59 2.66 -0.70 -9.91
N LEU A 60 2.66 -2.04 -9.81
CA LEU A 60 3.24 -2.73 -8.65
C LEU A 60 4.73 -2.43 -8.50
N ARG A 61 5.49 -2.40 -9.61
CA ARG A 61 6.91 -2.02 -9.61
C ARG A 61 7.12 -0.57 -9.16
N GLU A 62 6.33 0.37 -9.67
CA GLU A 62 6.45 1.78 -9.28
C GLU A 62 6.13 2.01 -7.80
N ILE A 63 5.08 1.37 -7.28
CA ILE A 63 4.74 1.45 -5.86
C ILE A 63 5.82 0.78 -5.01
N ALA A 64 6.30 -0.41 -5.37
CA ALA A 64 7.35 -1.10 -4.64
C ALA A 64 8.65 -0.28 -4.57
N ARG A 65 9.02 0.38 -5.67
CA ARG A 65 10.21 1.26 -5.74
C ARG A 65 10.12 2.45 -4.78
N ARG A 66 8.91 2.98 -4.54
CA ARG A 66 8.67 4.16 -3.68
C ARG A 66 8.38 3.77 -2.23
N ALA A 67 7.81 2.59 -2.00
CA ALA A 67 7.26 2.17 -0.71
C ALA A 67 8.25 2.32 0.45
N ASP A 68 9.47 1.81 0.30
CA ASP A 68 10.46 1.85 1.39
C ASP A 68 10.86 3.29 1.74
N ALA A 69 11.09 4.13 0.72
CA ALA A 69 11.38 5.54 0.91
C ALA A 69 10.21 6.29 1.57
N CYS A 70 8.97 5.95 1.20
CA CYS A 70 7.77 6.52 1.80
C CYS A 70 7.61 6.09 3.27
N THR A 71 7.84 4.82 3.59
CA THR A 71 7.84 4.35 4.99
C THR A 71 8.87 5.12 5.82
N VAL A 72 10.10 5.24 5.34
CA VAL A 72 11.16 6.00 6.03
C VAL A 72 10.77 7.47 6.18
N SER A 73 10.20 8.08 5.16
CA SER A 73 9.76 9.48 5.20
C SER A 73 8.60 9.73 6.15
N GLN A 74 7.68 8.78 6.29
CA GLN A 74 6.49 8.94 7.14
C GLN A 74 6.72 8.48 8.58
N ALA A 75 7.70 7.62 8.85
CA ALA A 75 7.97 7.10 10.19
C ALA A 75 8.16 8.19 11.27
N PRO A 76 8.91 9.29 11.04
CA PRO A 76 9.11 10.33 12.06
C PRO A 76 7.83 11.11 12.41
N SER A 77 6.91 11.28 11.46
CA SER A 77 5.65 12.01 11.66
C SER A 77 4.50 11.10 12.11
N THR A 78 4.74 9.77 12.15
CA THR A 78 3.77 8.78 12.59
C THR A 78 3.94 8.50 14.09
N PRO A 79 2.86 8.59 14.90
CA PRO A 79 2.91 8.24 16.31
C PRO A 79 3.38 6.79 16.53
N ALA A 80 4.02 6.51 17.66
CA ALA A 80 4.48 5.16 17.98
C ALA A 80 3.33 4.14 18.05
N LEU A 81 2.15 4.60 18.48
CA LEU A 81 0.92 3.83 18.55
C LEU A 81 -0.24 4.68 18.03
N VAL A 82 -0.99 4.16 17.07
CA VAL A 82 -2.12 4.83 16.42
C VAL A 82 -3.42 4.26 16.96
N ALA A 83 -4.14 5.06 17.76
CA ALA A 83 -5.35 4.64 18.47
C ALA A 83 -6.65 5.19 17.88
N SER A 84 -6.61 5.96 16.78
CA SER A 84 -7.82 6.53 16.18
C SER A 84 -7.87 6.40 14.67
N THR A 85 -9.09 6.22 14.16
CA THR A 85 -9.35 6.16 12.72
C THR A 85 -8.94 7.46 12.01
N ALA A 86 -9.13 8.60 12.67
CA ALA A 86 -8.75 9.92 12.11
C ALA A 86 -7.24 10.03 11.88
N VAL A 87 -6.43 9.63 12.86
CA VAL A 87 -4.97 9.62 12.73
C VAL A 87 -4.53 8.61 11.68
N SER A 88 -5.11 7.41 11.67
CA SER A 88 -4.84 6.39 10.65
C SER A 88 -5.11 6.91 9.23
N LYS A 89 -6.25 7.58 9.00
CA LYS A 89 -6.58 8.19 7.71
C LYS A 89 -5.63 9.32 7.31
N ASP A 90 -5.19 10.13 8.27
CA ASP A 90 -4.22 11.20 8.02
C ASP A 90 -2.87 10.65 7.56
N ILE A 91 -2.37 9.63 8.25
CA ILE A 91 -1.16 8.88 7.86
C ILE A 91 -1.36 8.26 6.47
N GLY A 92 -2.48 7.60 6.25
CA GLY A 92 -2.79 6.96 4.97
C GLY A 92 -2.80 7.93 3.81
N ARG A 93 -3.41 9.11 3.97
CA ARG A 93 -3.39 10.15 2.94
C ARG A 93 -1.97 10.56 2.57
N LYS A 94 -1.12 10.83 3.57
CA LYS A 94 0.28 11.23 3.37
C LYS A 94 1.10 10.11 2.73
N TYR A 95 0.92 8.87 3.21
CA TYR A 95 1.62 7.71 2.69
C TYR A 95 1.24 7.44 1.23
N LEU A 96 -0.06 7.41 0.91
CA LEU A 96 -0.53 7.17 -0.45
C LEU A 96 -0.11 8.27 -1.43
N GLN A 97 -0.08 9.53 -0.99
CA GLN A 97 0.44 10.63 -1.81
C GLN A 97 1.92 10.45 -2.15
N CYS A 98 2.70 9.80 -1.27
CA CYS A 98 4.10 9.50 -1.53
C CYS A 98 4.25 8.25 -2.42
N ALA A 99 3.55 7.17 -2.10
CA ALA A 99 3.80 5.85 -2.67
C ALA A 99 3.08 5.61 -4.00
N VAL A 100 1.88 6.18 -4.18
CA VAL A 100 1.05 5.94 -5.35
C VAL A 100 1.47 6.87 -6.50
N PRO A 101 1.71 6.34 -7.71
CA PRO A 101 2.05 7.17 -8.85
C PRO A 101 0.88 8.05 -9.31
N TYR A 102 1.21 9.11 -10.05
CA TYR A 102 0.28 9.87 -10.86
C TYR A 102 0.07 9.19 -12.22
N TYR A 103 -0.64 9.85 -13.13
CA TYR A 103 -0.94 9.33 -14.45
C TYR A 103 0.32 9.29 -15.33
N PHE A 104 0.50 8.23 -16.12
CA PHE A 104 1.63 8.09 -17.04
C PHE A 104 1.22 8.36 -18.50
N CYS A 105 2.03 9.12 -19.22
CA CYS A 105 1.90 9.33 -20.66
C CYS A 105 3.22 9.02 -21.35
N ARG A 106 3.21 8.09 -22.30
CA ARG A 106 4.41 7.64 -23.05
C ARG A 106 5.59 7.28 -22.13
N GLY A 107 5.30 6.68 -20.97
CA GLY A 107 6.31 6.28 -19.98
C GLY A 107 6.75 7.38 -19.00
N VAL A 108 6.19 8.59 -19.10
CA VAL A 108 6.50 9.71 -18.19
C VAL A 108 5.35 9.92 -17.22
N GLU A 109 5.66 10.02 -15.92
CA GLU A 109 4.69 10.40 -14.89
C GLU A 109 4.34 11.88 -15.01
N VAL A 110 3.04 12.17 -15.02
CA VAL A 110 2.46 13.49 -15.23
C VAL A 110 1.72 13.89 -13.97
N LYS A 111 2.17 14.97 -13.32
CA LYS A 111 1.61 15.48 -12.07
C LYS A 111 0.77 16.74 -12.28
N THR A 112 0.99 17.45 -13.39
CA THR A 112 0.32 18.71 -13.70
C THR A 112 -0.35 18.67 -15.07
N GLU A 113 -1.36 19.53 -15.26
CA GLU A 113 -2.02 19.70 -16.56
C GLU A 113 -1.02 20.12 -17.66
N LYS A 114 -0.07 21.00 -17.33
CA LYS A 114 0.98 21.43 -18.25
C LYS A 114 1.84 20.26 -18.74
N GLU A 115 2.24 19.37 -17.84
CA GLU A 115 2.98 18.15 -18.20
C GLU A 115 2.11 17.22 -19.05
N ALA A 116 0.81 17.12 -18.77
CA ALA A 116 -0.11 16.29 -19.54
C ALA A 116 -0.20 16.76 -21.00
N LEU A 117 -0.34 18.06 -21.20
CA LEU A 117 -0.39 18.66 -22.53
C LEU A 117 0.91 18.46 -23.31
N ALA A 118 2.06 18.42 -22.62
CA ALA A 118 3.36 18.22 -23.25
C ALA A 118 3.64 16.74 -23.58
N GLN A 119 3.22 15.80 -22.73
CA GLN A 119 3.63 14.39 -22.81
C GLN A 119 2.56 13.44 -23.37
N CYS A 120 1.27 13.80 -23.27
CA CYS A 120 0.16 12.94 -23.67
C CYS A 120 -0.37 13.22 -25.10
N ARG A 121 0.10 14.28 -25.77
CA ARG A 121 -0.29 14.64 -27.14
C ARG A 121 0.57 13.95 -28.17
#